data_AF-A0AAD8QPF0-F1
#
_entry.id   AF-A0AAD8QPF0-F1
#
_cell.length_a   1.000
_cell.length_b   1.000
_cell.length_c   1.000
_cell.angle_alpha   90.00
_cell.angle_beta   90.00
_cell.angle_gamma   90.00
#
_symmetry.space_group_name_H-M   'P 1'
#
loop_
_entity.id
_entity.type
_entity.pdbx_description
1 polymer ?
#
loop_
_entity_poly.entity_id
_entity_poly.type
_entity_poly.pdbx_seq_one_letter_code
_entity_poly.pdbx_strand_id
1 'polypeptide(L)'
;MNPIALLLVPRARPSLPLPPRTPAPAPNSTRAARLAPARRQRARLSSPVSAAPRGEEVERFDWLDQWYPFAPVCDLDPGAPHGKTVLGLRVVAWHDRAVGEWRVFDDTCPHRLAPLSEGRIDGKGRLQCVYHGWCFDGSGSCQFIPQAPALGPPVHKNSKACVASYPSVVQNNIFWFYPRADAEHRDVLLRKRPPFIPEIDDPSFATMFTIRDLSYGYDVLLENFMDPVHVPYAHKVLLGKPAATALGPDMGMVGKLHNKEDPGRYVAPCPHLT
;
A
#
# COMPACT_ATOMS: atom_id res chain seq x y z
N MET A 1 -13.58 10.83 -51.46
CA MET A 1 -13.53 12.23 -51.94
C MET A 1 -14.33 13.10 -50.99
N ASN A 2 -13.62 13.87 -50.14
CA ASN A 2 -14.05 15.15 -49.57
C ASN A 2 -12.75 15.84 -49.11
N PRO A 3 -12.30 16.94 -49.74
CA PRO A 3 -11.03 17.60 -49.43
C PRO A 3 -11.24 18.70 -48.37
N ILE A 4 -10.13 19.18 -47.77
CA ILE A 4 -10.02 20.29 -46.79
C ILE A 4 -10.00 19.83 -45.32
N ALA A 5 -8.79 19.54 -44.83
CA ALA A 5 -8.26 20.00 -43.53
C ALA A 5 -6.85 19.39 -43.29
N LEU A 6 -5.93 19.61 -44.23
CA LEU A 6 -4.49 19.49 -44.00
C LEU A 6 -4.02 20.92 -43.74
N LEU A 7 -3.56 21.22 -42.51
CA LEU A 7 -2.64 22.30 -42.11
C LEU A 7 -2.91 22.71 -40.65
N LEU A 8 -2.30 22.01 -39.69
CA LEU A 8 -2.07 22.54 -38.34
C LEU A 8 -0.77 21.92 -37.80
N VAL A 9 0.36 22.43 -38.29
CA VAL A 9 1.68 22.23 -37.67
C VAL A 9 1.85 23.34 -36.62
N PRO A 10 2.13 23.04 -35.34
CA PRO A 10 2.36 24.08 -34.34
C PRO A 10 3.72 24.76 -34.58
N ARG A 11 3.69 26.07 -34.84
CA ARG A 11 4.89 26.93 -34.90
C ARG A 11 5.55 27.02 -33.53
N ALA A 12 6.85 26.77 -33.47
CA ALA A 12 7.70 27.02 -32.30
C ALA A 12 7.71 28.52 -31.97
N ARG A 13 7.57 28.86 -30.67
CA ARG A 13 7.71 30.23 -30.16
C ARG A 13 9.18 30.63 -30.10
N PRO A 14 9.56 31.87 -30.48
CA PRO A 14 10.92 32.34 -30.27
C PRO A 14 11.20 32.54 -28.76
N SER A 15 12.34 32.04 -28.31
CA SER A 15 12.86 32.21 -26.95
C SER A 15 13.39 33.63 -26.77
N LEU A 16 12.93 34.31 -25.72
CA LEU A 16 13.44 35.62 -25.30
C LEU A 16 14.81 35.46 -24.60
N PRO A 17 15.77 36.40 -24.77
CA PRO A 17 17.05 36.35 -24.07
C PRO A 17 16.89 36.59 -22.56
N LEU A 18 17.59 35.81 -21.75
CA LEU A 18 17.69 36.03 -20.31
C LEU A 18 18.57 37.26 -20.00
N PRO A 19 18.23 38.08 -18.98
CA PRO A 19 19.04 39.22 -18.59
C PRO A 19 20.35 38.78 -17.89
N PRO A 20 21.43 39.57 -17.98
CA PRO A 20 22.71 39.25 -17.35
C PRO A 20 22.63 39.31 -15.82
N ARG A 21 23.27 38.33 -15.17
CA ARG A 21 23.41 38.25 -13.71
C ARG A 21 24.46 39.25 -13.22
N THR A 22 24.07 40.20 -12.39
CA THR A 22 24.97 41.01 -11.58
C THR A 22 25.44 40.21 -10.35
N PRO A 23 26.74 40.23 -10.00
CA PRO A 23 27.24 39.57 -8.80
C PRO A 23 26.89 40.38 -7.55
N ALA A 24 26.40 39.70 -6.51
CA ALA A 24 26.12 40.27 -5.20
C ALA A 24 27.44 40.59 -4.44
N PRO A 25 27.49 41.67 -3.64
CA PRO A 25 28.68 42.00 -2.85
C PRO A 25 28.82 41.08 -1.63
N ALA A 26 30.07 40.70 -1.34
CA ALA A 26 30.43 39.92 -0.17
C ALA A 26 30.27 40.73 1.13
N PRO A 27 29.76 40.15 2.23
CA PRO A 27 29.69 40.85 3.51
C PRO A 27 31.05 40.88 4.21
N ASN A 28 31.46 42.09 4.60
CA ASN A 28 32.65 42.39 5.38
C ASN A 28 32.61 41.73 6.76
N SER A 29 33.74 41.13 7.15
CA SER A 29 33.99 40.64 8.50
C SER A 29 34.25 41.81 9.46
N THR A 30 33.39 42.00 10.46
CA THR A 30 33.73 42.77 11.66
C THR A 30 33.71 41.86 12.88
N ARG A 31 34.91 41.67 13.43
CA ARG A 31 35.27 40.85 14.58
C ARG A 31 34.82 41.57 15.86
N ALA A 32 33.80 41.07 16.53
CA ALA A 32 33.45 41.49 17.89
C ALA A 32 33.76 40.35 18.87
N ALA A 33 34.77 40.56 19.71
CA ALA A 33 35.16 39.64 20.77
C ALA A 33 34.05 39.55 21.83
N ARG A 34 33.53 38.34 22.06
CA ARG A 34 32.70 38.03 23.24
C ARG A 34 33.52 37.19 24.21
N LEU A 35 33.67 37.72 25.42
CA LEU A 35 34.29 37.09 26.58
C LEU A 35 33.47 35.85 27.01
N ALA A 36 34.15 34.72 27.19
CA ALA A 36 33.55 33.48 27.67
C ALA A 36 33.34 33.52 29.20
N PRO A 37 32.19 33.09 29.75
CA PRO A 37 32.00 33.00 31.18
C PRO A 37 32.70 31.76 31.77
N ALA A 38 33.25 31.94 32.98
CA ALA A 38 34.05 30.98 33.71
C ALA A 38 33.30 29.67 34.03
N ARG A 39 33.98 28.55 33.74
CA ARG A 39 33.52 27.17 33.96
C ARG A 39 33.49 26.85 35.47
N ARG A 40 32.30 26.90 36.09
CA ARG A 40 32.09 26.36 37.45
C ARG A 40 32.13 24.83 37.40
N GLN A 41 33.14 24.22 38.01
CA GLN A 41 33.20 22.79 38.25
C GLN A 41 32.07 22.37 39.21
N ARG A 42 31.07 21.65 38.72
CA ARG A 42 30.13 20.91 39.57
C ARG A 42 30.82 19.63 40.05
N ALA A 43 30.88 19.46 41.36
CA ALA A 43 31.32 18.21 42.00
C ALA A 43 30.48 17.04 41.50
N ARG A 44 31.15 15.97 41.04
CA ARG A 44 30.51 14.71 40.66
C ARG A 44 30.09 13.98 41.94
N LEU A 45 28.79 13.94 42.21
CA LEU A 45 28.22 12.97 43.14
C LEU A 45 28.10 11.64 42.39
N SER A 46 28.84 10.64 42.83
CA SER A 46 28.75 9.26 42.32
C SER A 46 27.49 8.61 42.88
N SER A 47 26.45 8.47 42.05
CA SER A 47 25.30 7.61 42.38
C SER A 47 25.72 6.14 42.29
N PRO A 48 25.34 5.30 43.26
CA PRO A 48 25.54 3.85 43.13
C PRO A 48 24.62 3.34 42.02
N VAL A 49 25.21 2.74 40.99
CA VAL A 49 24.48 2.01 39.96
C VAL A 49 23.91 0.76 40.63
N SER A 50 22.67 0.85 41.08
CA SER A 50 21.89 -0.34 41.40
C SER A 50 21.66 -1.08 40.08
N ALA A 51 22.10 -2.33 40.02
CA ALA A 51 21.91 -3.19 38.87
C ALA A 51 20.40 -3.29 38.59
N ALA A 52 19.98 -2.75 37.45
CA ALA A 52 18.62 -2.92 36.97
C ALA A 52 18.32 -4.43 36.89
N PRO A 53 17.12 -4.87 37.32
CA PRO A 53 16.72 -6.25 37.10
C PRO A 53 16.82 -6.55 35.61
N ARG A 54 17.35 -7.73 35.27
CA ARG A 54 17.42 -8.24 33.89
C ARG A 54 16.03 -8.09 33.28
N GLY A 55 15.91 -7.17 32.33
CA GLY A 55 14.63 -6.81 31.72
C GLY A 55 13.96 -8.04 31.16
N GLU A 56 12.67 -8.19 31.45
CA GLU A 56 11.77 -9.01 30.62
C GLU A 56 11.97 -8.56 29.17
N GLU A 57 12.26 -9.52 28.28
CA GLU A 57 12.27 -9.23 26.86
C GLU A 57 10.86 -8.76 26.49
N VAL A 58 10.69 -7.46 26.25
CA VAL A 58 9.44 -6.93 25.73
C VAL A 58 9.27 -7.55 24.35
N GLU A 59 8.38 -8.55 24.25
CA GLU A 59 8.05 -9.19 22.97
C GLU A 59 7.63 -8.11 21.98
N ARG A 60 8.46 -7.90 20.96
CA ARG A 60 8.18 -6.92 19.91
C ARG A 60 7.27 -7.58 18.89
N PHE A 61 6.14 -6.94 18.62
CA PHE A 61 5.21 -7.40 17.59
C PHE A 61 5.91 -7.56 16.24
N ASP A 62 5.83 -8.76 15.66
CA ASP A 62 6.32 -9.03 14.31
C ASP A 62 5.21 -8.73 13.30
N TRP A 63 5.35 -7.58 12.63
CA TRP A 63 4.44 -7.12 11.59
C TRP A 63 4.37 -8.06 10.38
N LEU A 64 5.42 -8.83 10.10
CA LEU A 64 5.44 -9.75 8.96
C LEU A 64 4.94 -11.15 9.31
N ASP A 65 4.81 -11.49 10.61
CA ASP A 65 4.23 -12.77 11.03
C ASP A 65 2.68 -12.71 11.12
N GLN A 66 1.98 -11.82 10.40
CA GLN A 66 0.51 -11.66 10.49
C GLN A 66 -0.20 -11.82 9.15
N TRP A 67 -1.49 -12.16 9.19
CA TRP A 67 -2.37 -12.14 8.02
C TRP A 67 -2.89 -10.74 7.76
N TYR A 68 -2.78 -10.27 6.51
CA TYR A 68 -3.33 -8.99 6.08
C TYR A 68 -4.41 -9.18 5.03
N PRO A 69 -5.52 -8.42 5.13
CA PRO A 69 -6.55 -8.44 4.10
C PRO A 69 -5.99 -7.75 2.85
N PHE A 70 -6.07 -8.43 1.71
CA PHE A 70 -5.73 -7.85 0.41
C PHE A 70 -6.90 -7.05 -0.14
N ALA A 71 -8.07 -7.71 -0.24
CA ALA A 71 -9.34 -7.11 -0.64
C ALA A 71 -10.52 -8.04 -0.33
N PRO A 72 -11.76 -7.54 -0.23
CA PRO A 72 -12.96 -8.36 -0.43
C PRO A 72 -12.88 -9.08 -1.78
N VAL A 73 -13.29 -10.34 -1.82
CA VAL A 73 -13.22 -11.14 -3.05
C VAL A 73 -14.08 -10.55 -4.17
N CYS A 74 -15.21 -9.93 -3.81
CA CYS A 74 -16.10 -9.28 -4.76
C CYS A 74 -15.51 -8.04 -5.46
N ASP A 75 -14.46 -7.44 -4.89
CA ASP A 75 -13.75 -6.31 -5.50
C ASP A 75 -12.69 -6.77 -6.51
N LEU A 76 -12.42 -8.08 -6.59
CA LEU A 76 -11.39 -8.66 -7.45
C LEU A 76 -12.01 -9.26 -8.72
N ASP A 77 -11.56 -8.78 -9.88
CA ASP A 77 -11.85 -9.39 -11.18
C ASP A 77 -10.93 -10.60 -11.44
N PRO A 78 -11.43 -11.85 -11.52
CA PRO A 78 -10.61 -13.04 -11.80
C PRO A 78 -10.03 -13.08 -13.23
N GLY A 79 -10.42 -12.13 -14.11
CA GLY A 79 -9.84 -11.91 -15.43
C GLY A 79 -8.58 -11.06 -15.44
N ALA A 80 -8.28 -10.34 -14.36
CA ALA A 80 -7.21 -9.35 -14.31
C ALA A 80 -6.34 -9.52 -13.05
N PRO A 81 -5.03 -9.22 -13.13
CA PRO A 81 -4.20 -9.06 -11.94
C PRO A 81 -4.48 -7.72 -11.24
N HIS A 82 -4.36 -7.69 -9.92
CA HIS A 82 -4.64 -6.55 -9.06
C HIS A 82 -3.40 -6.21 -8.23
N GLY A 83 -2.76 -5.07 -8.48
CA GLY A 83 -1.58 -4.61 -7.73
C GLY A 83 -1.97 -3.81 -6.48
N LYS A 84 -1.26 -4.03 -5.37
CA LYS A 84 -1.37 -3.23 -4.13
C LYS A 84 -0.01 -3.07 -3.47
N THR A 85 0.11 -2.04 -2.62
CA THR A 85 1.21 -1.92 -1.67
C THR A 85 0.69 -2.16 -0.27
N VAL A 86 1.25 -3.15 0.44
CA VAL A 86 0.85 -3.51 1.80
C VAL A 86 2.11 -3.61 2.65
N LEU A 87 2.16 -2.86 3.76
CA LEU A 87 3.37 -2.72 4.60
C LEU A 87 4.65 -2.34 3.80
N GLY A 88 4.49 -1.59 2.72
CA GLY A 88 5.60 -1.22 1.83
C GLY A 88 6.00 -2.32 0.81
N LEU A 89 5.38 -3.50 0.87
CA LEU A 89 5.56 -4.57 -0.12
C LEU A 89 4.66 -4.32 -1.32
N ARG A 90 5.24 -4.27 -2.53
CA ARG A 90 4.46 -4.24 -3.79
C ARG A 90 4.08 -5.67 -4.16
N VAL A 91 2.80 -5.99 -4.08
CA VAL A 91 2.25 -7.33 -4.29
C VAL A 91 1.14 -7.32 -5.33
N VAL A 92 0.96 -8.45 -6.01
CA VAL A 92 -0.09 -8.63 -7.02
C VAL A 92 -0.96 -9.84 -6.68
N ALA A 93 -2.26 -9.61 -6.53
CA ALA A 93 -3.26 -10.66 -6.47
C ALA A 93 -3.70 -11.05 -7.88
N TRP A 94 -3.87 -12.34 -8.14
CA TRP A 94 -4.38 -12.82 -9.42
C TRP A 94 -5.06 -14.18 -9.24
N HIS A 95 -5.98 -14.51 -10.14
CA HIS A 95 -6.72 -15.77 -10.07
C HIS A 95 -6.06 -16.85 -10.93
N ASP A 96 -5.51 -17.87 -10.27
CA ASP A 96 -4.93 -19.04 -10.92
C ASP A 96 -6.05 -19.94 -11.43
N ARG A 97 -6.34 -19.84 -12.72
CA ARG A 97 -7.44 -20.60 -13.35
C ARG A 97 -7.14 -22.09 -13.46
N ALA A 98 -5.88 -22.52 -13.34
CA ALA A 98 -5.54 -23.94 -13.41
C ALA A 98 -6.02 -24.69 -12.17
N VAL A 99 -6.00 -24.02 -11.00
CA VAL A 99 -6.42 -24.60 -9.71
C VAL A 99 -7.70 -23.97 -9.14
N GLY A 100 -8.17 -22.84 -9.70
CA GLY A 100 -9.37 -22.15 -9.24
C GLY A 100 -9.17 -21.38 -7.93
N GLU A 101 -7.97 -20.88 -7.68
CA GLU A 101 -7.63 -20.17 -6.43
C GLU A 101 -6.97 -18.82 -6.69
N TRP A 102 -7.20 -17.87 -5.79
CA TRP A 102 -6.45 -16.63 -5.74
C TRP A 102 -5.02 -16.84 -5.21
N ARG A 103 -4.06 -16.15 -5.82
CA ARG A 103 -2.63 -16.18 -5.49
C ARG A 103 -2.10 -14.76 -5.30
N VAL A 104 -1.07 -14.61 -4.46
CA VAL A 104 -0.35 -13.34 -4.29
C VAL A 104 1.12 -13.50 -4.58
N PHE A 105 1.66 -12.70 -5.50
CA PHE A 105 3.09 -12.64 -5.82
C PHE A 105 3.69 -11.29 -5.46
N ASP A 106 5.02 -11.23 -5.47
CA ASP A 106 5.73 -9.96 -5.66
C ASP A 106 5.25 -9.31 -6.96
N ASP A 107 4.95 -8.01 -6.92
CA ASP A 107 4.57 -7.25 -8.10
C ASP A 107 5.80 -6.78 -8.90
N THR A 108 6.69 -7.73 -9.18
CA THR A 108 7.98 -7.49 -9.84
C THR A 108 8.38 -8.71 -10.65
N CYS A 109 8.40 -8.58 -11.97
CA CYS A 109 8.89 -9.64 -12.83
C CYS A 109 10.40 -9.84 -12.64
N PRO A 110 10.89 -11.07 -12.35
CA PRO A 110 12.32 -11.32 -12.10
C PRO A 110 13.22 -11.08 -13.33
N HIS A 111 12.63 -10.94 -14.52
CA HIS A 111 13.39 -10.67 -15.74
C HIS A 111 13.92 -9.23 -15.81
N ARG A 112 13.03 -8.23 -15.74
CA ARG A 112 13.36 -6.79 -15.90
C ARG A 112 12.53 -5.88 -14.99
N LEU A 113 12.05 -6.43 -13.87
CA LEU A 113 11.36 -5.72 -12.79
C LEU A 113 10.04 -5.03 -13.19
N ALA A 114 9.51 -5.33 -14.37
CA ALA A 114 8.20 -4.85 -14.78
C ALA A 114 7.12 -5.31 -13.78
N PRO A 115 6.14 -4.45 -13.43
CA PRO A 115 5.03 -4.84 -12.57
C PRO A 115 4.24 -5.97 -13.23
N LEU A 116 3.97 -7.02 -12.46
CA LEU A 116 3.15 -8.14 -12.91
C LEU A 116 1.65 -7.80 -12.84
N SER A 117 1.28 -6.81 -12.03
CA SER A 117 -0.05 -6.21 -11.94
C SER A 117 -0.50 -5.50 -13.22
N GLU A 118 0.43 -5.10 -14.08
CA GLU A 118 0.12 -4.60 -15.43
C GLU A 118 0.01 -5.74 -16.47
N GLY A 119 0.20 -6.98 -16.04
CA GLY A 119 0.12 -8.18 -16.85
C GLY A 119 -1.31 -8.61 -17.19
N ARG A 120 -1.46 -9.90 -17.47
CA ARG A 120 -2.74 -10.53 -17.83
C ARG A 120 -2.76 -12.00 -17.46
N ILE A 121 -3.96 -12.58 -17.37
CA ILE A 121 -4.11 -14.03 -17.30
C ILE A 121 -4.04 -14.59 -18.72
N ASP A 122 -3.07 -15.48 -18.99
CA ASP A 122 -2.91 -16.07 -20.32
C ASP A 122 -3.98 -17.13 -20.62
N GLY A 123 -4.04 -17.59 -21.87
CA GLY A 123 -5.00 -18.62 -22.30
C GLY A 123 -4.84 -19.97 -21.62
N LYS A 124 -3.74 -20.20 -20.88
CA LYS A 124 -3.51 -21.40 -20.06
C LYS A 124 -3.80 -21.15 -18.58
N GLY A 125 -4.31 -19.97 -18.22
CA GLY A 125 -4.67 -19.63 -16.85
C GLY A 125 -3.52 -19.15 -15.97
N ARG A 126 -2.36 -18.79 -16.55
CA ARG A 126 -1.16 -18.34 -15.82
C ARG A 126 -1.05 -16.83 -15.78
N LEU A 127 -0.32 -16.28 -14.81
CA LEU A 127 0.02 -14.87 -14.81
C LEU A 127 1.12 -14.59 -15.85
N GLN A 128 0.82 -13.76 -16.84
CA GLN A 128 1.73 -13.37 -17.90
C GLN A 128 2.17 -11.91 -17.72
N CYS A 129 3.48 -11.70 -17.63
CA CYS A 129 4.07 -10.37 -17.57
C CYS A 129 3.80 -9.57 -18.84
N VAL A 130 3.41 -8.29 -18.68
CA VAL A 130 3.13 -7.36 -19.78
C VAL A 130 4.33 -7.14 -20.71
N TYR A 131 5.54 -7.17 -20.16
CA TYR A 131 6.71 -6.69 -20.88
C TYR A 131 7.19 -7.68 -21.95
N HIS A 132 7.61 -8.88 -21.55
CA HIS A 132 8.17 -9.88 -22.45
C HIS A 132 7.36 -11.19 -22.48
N GLY A 133 6.20 -11.22 -21.80
CA GLY A 133 5.29 -12.36 -21.86
C GLY A 133 5.74 -13.59 -21.08
N TRP A 134 6.66 -13.47 -20.13
CA TRP A 134 7.02 -14.56 -19.21
C TRP A 134 5.78 -14.96 -18.41
N CYS A 135 5.52 -16.26 -18.31
CA CYS A 135 4.33 -16.79 -17.64
C CYS A 135 4.70 -17.58 -16.39
N PHE A 136 3.98 -17.34 -15.31
CA PHE A 136 4.19 -17.95 -13.99
C PHE A 136 2.95 -18.75 -13.56
N ASP A 137 3.14 -19.94 -13.01
CA ASP A 137 2.06 -20.67 -12.33
C ASP A 137 1.83 -20.14 -10.91
N GLY A 138 0.80 -20.64 -10.20
CA GLY A 138 0.47 -20.26 -8.82
C GLY A 138 1.55 -20.47 -7.76
N SER A 139 2.58 -21.27 -8.03
CA SER A 139 3.73 -21.42 -7.13
C SER A 139 4.78 -20.32 -7.32
N GLY A 140 4.62 -19.48 -8.34
CA GLY A 140 5.62 -18.50 -8.77
C GLY A 140 6.66 -19.07 -9.73
N SER A 141 6.54 -20.35 -10.12
CA SER A 141 7.48 -20.98 -11.04
C SER A 141 7.28 -20.45 -12.46
N CYS A 142 8.37 -20.02 -13.11
CA CYS A 142 8.30 -19.61 -14.51
C CYS A 142 8.08 -20.83 -15.41
N GLN A 143 6.91 -20.90 -16.02
CA GLN A 143 6.50 -22.02 -16.86
C GLN A 143 6.75 -21.79 -18.34
N PHE A 144 6.88 -20.53 -18.78
CA PHE A 144 7.08 -20.23 -20.20
C PHE A 144 7.78 -18.89 -20.41
N ILE A 145 8.77 -18.90 -21.30
CA ILE A 145 9.46 -17.71 -21.79
C ILE A 145 9.30 -17.72 -23.31
N PRO A 146 8.54 -16.78 -23.90
CA PRO A 146 8.27 -16.79 -25.35
C PRO A 146 9.54 -16.78 -26.21
N GLN A 147 10.62 -16.18 -25.70
CA GLN A 147 11.89 -16.00 -26.42
C GLN A 147 12.87 -17.16 -26.19
N ALA A 148 12.56 -18.12 -25.31
CA ALA A 148 13.44 -19.24 -25.05
C ALA A 148 13.32 -20.28 -26.18
N PRO A 149 14.43 -20.92 -26.58
CA PRO A 149 14.40 -21.98 -27.59
C PRO A 149 13.61 -23.18 -27.06
N ALA A 150 12.82 -23.83 -27.93
CA ALA A 150 11.97 -24.96 -27.57
C ALA A 150 12.76 -26.15 -26.99
N LEU A 151 14.00 -26.35 -27.44
CA LEU A 151 14.91 -27.40 -26.96
C LEU A 151 15.92 -26.90 -25.91
N GLY A 152 15.67 -25.72 -25.31
CA GLY A 152 16.49 -25.17 -24.25
C GLY A 152 16.31 -25.89 -22.91
N PRO A 153 17.14 -25.56 -21.90
CA PRO A 153 16.96 -26.08 -20.55
C PRO A 153 15.59 -25.66 -19.99
N PRO A 154 14.95 -26.49 -19.15
CA PRO A 154 13.65 -26.14 -18.57
C PRO A 154 13.73 -24.88 -17.70
N VAL A 155 12.96 -23.86 -18.06
CA VAL A 155 13.02 -22.52 -17.44
C VAL A 155 12.66 -22.54 -15.94
N HIS A 156 11.76 -23.42 -15.52
CA HIS A 156 11.33 -23.57 -14.11
C HIS A 156 12.44 -24.08 -13.18
N LYS A 157 13.54 -24.64 -13.72
CA LYS A 157 14.68 -25.08 -12.91
C LYS A 157 15.61 -23.93 -12.50
N ASN A 158 15.47 -22.77 -13.14
CA ASN A 158 16.23 -21.58 -12.77
C ASN A 158 15.46 -20.79 -11.70
N SER A 159 15.89 -20.87 -10.44
CA SER A 159 15.26 -20.13 -9.35
C SER A 159 15.23 -18.62 -9.57
N LYS A 160 16.20 -18.06 -10.32
CA LYS A 160 16.23 -16.63 -10.68
C LYS A 160 15.15 -16.25 -11.71
N ALA A 161 14.53 -17.24 -12.35
CA ALA A 161 13.40 -17.01 -13.24
C ALA A 161 12.06 -17.07 -12.51
N CYS A 162 12.02 -17.52 -11.25
CA CYS A 162 10.78 -17.63 -10.47
C CYS A 162 10.48 -16.33 -9.72
N VAL A 163 9.20 -16.06 -9.48
CA VAL A 163 8.72 -14.95 -8.67
C VAL A 163 8.38 -15.45 -7.27
N ALA A 164 8.57 -14.61 -6.24
CA ALA A 164 8.16 -14.94 -4.89
C ALA A 164 6.63 -15.07 -4.80
N SER A 165 6.17 -16.15 -4.18
CA SER A 165 4.76 -16.45 -3.95
C SER A 165 4.44 -16.46 -2.47
N TYR A 166 3.43 -15.69 -2.07
CA TYR A 166 3.01 -15.54 -0.69
C TYR A 166 1.86 -16.49 -0.37
N PRO A 167 1.85 -17.11 0.83
CA PRO A 167 0.69 -17.84 1.30
C PRO A 167 -0.54 -16.93 1.29
N SER A 168 -1.64 -17.44 0.75
CA SER A 168 -2.87 -16.68 0.59
C SER A 168 -4.09 -17.58 0.72
N VAL A 169 -5.20 -17.02 1.22
CA VAL A 169 -6.44 -17.77 1.45
C VAL A 169 -7.64 -16.85 1.32
N VAL A 170 -8.75 -17.39 0.83
CA VAL A 170 -10.06 -16.74 0.97
C VAL A 170 -10.72 -17.22 2.26
N GLN A 171 -11.08 -16.30 3.15
CA GLN A 171 -11.82 -16.58 4.38
C GLN A 171 -12.77 -15.42 4.67
N ASN A 172 -14.02 -15.71 5.05
CA ASN A 172 -15.06 -14.71 5.31
C ASN A 172 -15.22 -13.69 4.17
N ASN A 173 -15.28 -14.18 2.92
CA ASN A 173 -15.37 -13.37 1.68
C ASN A 173 -14.25 -12.32 1.51
N ILE A 174 -13.17 -12.43 2.27
CA ILE A 174 -11.97 -11.59 2.19
C ILE A 174 -10.82 -12.45 1.66
N PHE A 175 -10.07 -11.91 0.71
CA PHE A 175 -8.81 -12.48 0.27
C PHE A 175 -7.68 -12.00 1.17
N TRP A 176 -7.03 -12.92 1.86
CA TRP A 176 -5.94 -12.67 2.79
C TRP A 176 -4.61 -13.15 2.20
N PHE A 177 -3.53 -12.47 2.57
CA PHE A 177 -2.18 -12.96 2.31
C PHE A 177 -1.27 -12.78 3.52
N TYR A 178 -0.20 -13.54 3.52
CA TYR A 178 0.79 -13.58 4.57
C TYR A 178 2.13 -13.06 4.03
N PRO A 179 2.73 -11.99 4.58
CA PRO A 179 3.84 -11.27 3.95
C PRO A 179 5.21 -11.92 4.20
N ARG A 180 5.27 -13.25 4.12
CA ARG A 180 6.50 -14.06 4.13
C ARG A 180 6.39 -15.14 3.05
N ALA A 181 7.25 -15.05 2.03
CA ALA A 181 7.24 -15.93 0.85
C ALA A 181 8.26 -17.07 0.92
N ASP A 182 9.07 -17.13 1.99
CA ASP A 182 10.07 -18.18 2.15
C ASP A 182 9.42 -19.56 2.41
N ALA A 183 10.19 -20.62 2.17
CA ALA A 183 9.67 -21.98 2.14
C ALA A 183 9.05 -22.43 3.48
N GLU A 184 9.56 -21.90 4.60
CA GLU A 184 9.10 -22.24 5.95
C GLU A 184 7.67 -21.74 6.22
N HIS A 185 7.22 -20.72 5.47
CA HIS A 185 5.92 -20.08 5.66
C HIS A 185 4.85 -20.60 4.69
N ARG A 186 5.18 -21.50 3.76
CA ARG A 186 4.22 -22.02 2.77
C ARG A 186 2.99 -22.66 3.41
N ASP A 187 3.19 -23.36 4.52
CA ASP A 187 2.13 -24.07 5.25
C ASP A 187 1.61 -23.27 6.46
N VAL A 188 1.79 -21.95 6.47
CA VAL A 188 1.37 -21.08 7.59
C VAL A 188 -0.11 -21.25 7.96
N LEU A 189 -0.97 -21.57 7.00
CA LEU A 189 -2.40 -21.84 7.24
C LEU A 189 -2.67 -23.01 8.19
N LEU A 190 -1.75 -23.99 8.30
CA LEU A 190 -1.88 -25.11 9.22
C LEU A 190 -1.58 -24.70 10.67
N ARG A 191 -0.73 -23.69 10.87
CA ARG A 191 -0.33 -23.19 12.20
C ARG A 191 -1.10 -21.95 12.66
N LYS A 192 -1.47 -21.07 11.73
CA LYS A 192 -2.04 -19.75 12.00
C LYS A 192 -2.96 -19.37 10.84
N ARG A 193 -4.26 -19.26 11.11
CA ARG A 193 -5.26 -18.78 10.13
C ARG A 193 -5.50 -17.28 10.29
N PRO A 194 -6.06 -16.59 9.26
CA PRO A 194 -6.57 -15.25 9.43
C PRO A 194 -7.65 -15.18 10.53
N PRO A 195 -7.91 -14.00 11.11
CA PRO A 195 -9.04 -13.79 12.01
C PRO A 195 -10.34 -14.29 11.38
N PHE A 196 -11.14 -15.03 12.15
CA PHE A 196 -12.43 -15.57 11.72
C PHE A 196 -13.57 -14.80 12.40
N ILE A 197 -14.54 -14.34 11.60
CA ILE A 197 -15.73 -13.62 12.08
C ILE A 197 -16.96 -14.42 11.63
N PRO A 198 -17.60 -15.20 12.53
CA PRO A 198 -18.71 -16.09 12.18
C PRO A 198 -19.88 -15.38 11.49
N GLU A 199 -20.17 -14.13 11.89
CA GLU A 199 -21.29 -13.34 11.40
C GLU A 199 -21.17 -13.01 9.90
N ILE A 200 -19.97 -13.04 9.33
CA ILE A 200 -19.78 -12.81 7.89
C ILE A 200 -20.28 -14.01 7.06
N ASP A 201 -20.22 -15.21 7.60
CA ASP A 201 -20.65 -16.44 6.92
C ASP A 201 -22.09 -16.84 7.32
N ASP A 202 -22.69 -16.15 8.27
CA ASP A 202 -24.07 -16.38 8.71
C ASP A 202 -25.05 -15.63 7.79
N PRO A 203 -25.94 -16.34 7.06
CA PRO A 203 -26.89 -15.71 6.14
C PRO A 203 -27.96 -14.86 6.83
N SER A 204 -28.09 -14.92 8.16
CA SER A 204 -28.97 -14.03 8.92
C SER A 204 -28.41 -12.61 9.08
N PHE A 205 -27.13 -12.38 8.74
CA PHE A 205 -26.49 -11.08 8.76
C PHE A 205 -26.30 -10.53 7.35
N ALA A 206 -26.52 -9.22 7.21
CA ALA A 206 -26.12 -8.50 6.00
C ALA A 206 -24.69 -7.98 6.20
N THR A 207 -23.77 -8.39 5.32
CA THR A 207 -22.38 -7.96 5.35
C THR A 207 -22.09 -6.98 4.23
N MET A 208 -21.44 -5.86 4.54
CA MET A 208 -20.98 -4.89 3.57
C MET A 208 -19.48 -4.66 3.75
N PHE A 209 -18.73 -4.79 2.65
CA PHE A 209 -17.31 -4.48 2.62
C PHE A 209 -17.05 -3.11 2.01
N THR A 210 -16.00 -2.43 2.47
CA THR A 210 -15.55 -1.16 1.90
C THR A 210 -14.03 -1.03 2.05
N ILE A 211 -13.36 -0.67 0.96
CA ILE A 211 -11.96 -0.24 0.97
C ILE A 211 -11.92 1.29 0.79
N ARG A 212 -11.06 1.94 1.57
CA ARG A 212 -10.73 3.37 1.41
C ARG A 212 -9.23 3.56 1.54
N ASP A 213 -8.66 4.26 0.58
CA ASP A 213 -7.31 4.79 0.67
C ASP A 213 -7.36 6.13 1.40
N LEU A 214 -6.58 6.25 2.47
CA LEU A 214 -6.50 7.45 3.29
C LEU A 214 -5.06 7.98 3.22
N SER A 215 -4.90 9.29 3.06
CA SER A 215 -3.58 9.94 2.92
C SER A 215 -2.85 10.13 4.25
N TYR A 216 -3.03 9.23 5.20
CA TYR A 216 -2.40 9.24 6.52
C TYR A 216 -2.21 7.81 7.05
N GLY A 217 -1.35 7.67 8.07
CA GLY A 217 -0.99 6.38 8.65
C GLY A 217 -2.15 5.71 9.40
N TYR A 218 -2.06 4.38 9.54
CA TYR A 218 -3.05 3.57 10.25
C TYR A 218 -3.13 3.93 11.74
N ASP A 219 -2.05 4.46 12.31
CA ASP A 219 -1.92 4.93 13.68
C ASP A 219 -2.86 6.11 13.96
N VAL A 220 -2.89 7.10 13.07
CA VAL A 220 -3.80 8.24 13.15
C VAL A 220 -5.26 7.79 13.01
N LEU A 221 -5.52 6.83 12.12
CA LEU A 221 -6.86 6.25 11.96
C LEU A 221 -7.30 5.51 13.23
N LEU A 222 -6.40 4.74 13.84
CA LEU A 222 -6.69 4.00 15.06
C LEU A 222 -6.93 4.94 16.24
N GLU A 223 -6.14 6.00 16.38
CA GLU A 223 -6.38 7.06 17.37
C GLU A 223 -7.78 7.66 17.20
N ASN A 224 -8.17 7.99 15.97
CA ASN A 224 -9.51 8.49 15.68
C ASN A 224 -10.62 7.51 16.06
N PHE A 225 -10.47 6.21 15.76
CA PHE A 225 -11.46 5.20 16.13
C PHE A 225 -11.61 5.01 17.64
N MET A 226 -10.50 5.14 18.38
CA MET A 226 -10.49 4.91 19.82
C MET A 226 -10.90 6.15 20.64
N ASP A 227 -11.00 7.33 20.03
CA ASP A 227 -11.43 8.56 20.69
C ASP A 227 -12.96 8.74 20.65
N PRO A 228 -13.72 8.53 21.74
CA PRO A 228 -15.15 8.79 21.74
C PRO A 228 -15.49 10.29 21.73
N VAL A 229 -14.57 11.19 22.09
CA VAL A 229 -14.89 12.61 22.28
C VAL A 229 -15.07 13.35 20.96
N HIS A 230 -14.50 12.87 19.84
CA HIS A 230 -14.75 13.45 18.52
C HIS A 230 -16.19 13.21 18.02
N VAL A 231 -16.88 12.19 18.56
CA VAL A 231 -18.17 11.73 18.03
C VAL A 231 -19.25 12.81 17.99
N PRO A 232 -19.53 13.56 19.08
CA PRO A 232 -20.54 14.62 19.05
C PRO A 232 -20.18 15.82 18.14
N TYR A 233 -18.91 15.98 17.76
CA TYR A 233 -18.44 17.11 16.98
C TYR A 233 -18.31 16.80 15.49
N ALA A 234 -17.69 15.67 15.15
CA ALA A 234 -17.40 15.26 13.78
C ALA A 234 -18.60 14.56 13.11
N HIS A 235 -19.41 13.83 13.88
CA HIS A 235 -20.52 13.00 13.36
C HIS A 235 -21.90 13.65 13.57
N LYS A 236 -21.98 14.98 13.68
CA LYS A 236 -23.24 15.73 13.94
C LYS A 236 -24.38 15.38 12.98
N VAL A 237 -24.07 15.20 11.69
CA VAL A 237 -25.06 14.89 10.66
C VAL A 237 -25.52 13.43 10.76
N LEU A 238 -24.64 12.51 11.14
CA LEU A 238 -24.93 11.08 11.29
C LEU A 238 -25.76 10.77 12.55
N LEU A 239 -25.59 11.55 13.62
CA LEU A 239 -26.25 11.28 14.91
C LEU A 239 -27.66 11.88 15.03
N GLY A 240 -28.16 12.61 14.03
CA GLY A 240 -29.52 13.15 14.01
C GLY A 240 -29.86 14.10 15.16
N LYS A 241 -28.88 14.60 15.92
CA LYS A 241 -29.09 15.48 17.06
C LYS A 241 -28.97 16.95 16.63
N PRO A 242 -30.04 17.76 16.72
CA PRO A 242 -29.87 19.21 16.69
C PRO A 242 -28.99 19.61 17.87
N ALA A 243 -28.17 20.64 17.67
CA ALA A 243 -27.14 21.07 18.62
C ALA A 243 -27.67 21.09 20.06
N ALA A 244 -27.21 20.15 20.88
CA ALA A 244 -27.29 20.33 22.32
C ALA A 244 -26.38 21.52 22.64
N THR A 245 -27.01 22.56 23.17
CA THR A 245 -26.45 23.84 23.57
C THR A 245 -25.16 23.66 24.36
N ALA A 246 -24.03 23.91 23.72
CA ALA A 246 -22.76 24.21 24.40
C ALA A 246 -21.95 25.14 23.49
N LEU A 247 -22.42 26.39 23.36
CA LEU A 247 -21.59 27.50 22.91
C LEU A 247 -20.86 28.08 24.12
N GLY A 248 -19.58 27.74 24.26
CA GLY A 248 -18.58 28.78 24.54
C GLY A 248 -18.23 29.48 23.22
N PRO A 249 -17.85 30.77 23.23
CA PRO A 249 -17.91 31.60 22.04
C PRO A 249 -16.74 31.35 21.07
N ASP A 250 -17.13 31.25 19.80
CA ASP A 250 -16.44 31.78 18.62
C ASP A 250 -14.98 31.35 18.37
N MET A 251 -14.81 30.37 17.48
CA MET A 251 -13.61 30.27 16.65
C MET A 251 -14.07 29.94 15.21
N GLY A 252 -14.25 30.98 14.40
CA GLY A 252 -14.57 30.85 12.99
C GLY A 252 -13.51 30.02 12.25
N MET A 253 -13.93 28.87 11.73
CA MET A 253 -13.17 28.08 10.75
C MET A 253 -13.87 28.20 9.41
N VAL A 254 -13.48 29.21 8.62
CA VAL A 254 -13.76 29.26 7.19
C VAL A 254 -12.77 28.33 6.50
N GLY A 255 -13.14 27.04 6.40
CA GLY A 255 -12.45 26.07 5.57
C GLY A 255 -13.33 25.70 4.39
N LYS A 256 -13.18 26.38 3.25
CA LYS A 256 -13.75 25.92 1.99
C LYS A 256 -13.08 24.59 1.62
N LEU A 257 -13.77 23.48 1.84
CA LEU A 257 -13.44 22.19 1.23
C LEU A 257 -13.59 22.35 -0.29
N HIS A 258 -12.47 22.60 -0.97
CA HIS A 258 -12.38 22.34 -2.39
C HIS A 258 -12.42 20.83 -2.57
N ASN A 259 -13.57 20.30 -2.99
CA ASN A 259 -13.65 19.00 -3.64
C ASN A 259 -12.84 19.09 -4.93
N LYS A 260 -11.55 18.75 -4.85
CA LYS A 260 -10.86 18.21 -6.01
C LYS A 260 -11.24 16.74 -6.04
N GLU A 261 -12.04 16.39 -7.03
CA GLU A 261 -12.29 15.00 -7.42
C GLU A 261 -10.93 14.33 -7.65
N ASP A 262 -10.53 13.48 -6.71
CA ASP A 262 -9.45 12.52 -6.91
C ASP A 262 -10.05 11.35 -7.70
N PRO A 263 -9.53 10.98 -8.88
CA PRO A 263 -10.02 9.84 -9.64
C PRO A 263 -9.53 8.53 -9.00
N GLY A 264 -9.75 8.35 -7.69
CA GLY A 264 -9.69 7.06 -7.04
C GLY A 264 -10.88 6.25 -7.49
N ARG A 265 -10.64 5.05 -8.06
CA ARG A 265 -11.69 4.11 -8.46
C ARG A 265 -12.66 3.90 -7.30
N TYR A 266 -13.83 4.52 -7.38
CA TYR A 266 -14.96 4.19 -6.51
C TYR A 266 -15.46 2.81 -6.96
N VAL A 267 -14.99 1.75 -6.30
CA VAL A 267 -15.60 0.43 -6.45
C VAL A 267 -16.93 0.51 -5.73
N ALA A 268 -18.02 0.41 -6.48
CA ALA A 268 -19.38 0.44 -5.95
C ALA A 268 -19.57 -0.73 -4.95
N PRO A 269 -20.36 -0.56 -3.88
CA PRO A 269 -20.68 -1.65 -2.97
C PRO A 269 -21.31 -2.83 -3.73
N CYS A 270 -20.86 -4.04 -3.37
CA CYS A 270 -21.21 -5.30 -4.03
C CYS A 270 -22.74 -5.53 -4.06
N PRO A 271 -23.36 -5.85 -5.22
CA PRO A 271 -24.81 -5.91 -5.38
C PRO A 271 -25.47 -7.23 -4.94
N HIS A 272 -24.82 -8.05 -4.11
CA HIS A 272 -25.41 -9.31 -3.66
C HIS A 272 -26.29 -9.11 -2.42
N LEU A 273 -27.41 -8.43 -2.65
CA LEU A 273 -28.58 -8.40 -1.76
C LEU A 273 -29.77 -8.90 -2.58
N THR A 274 -29.98 -10.22 -2.59
CA THR A 274 -31.28 -10.86 -2.83
C THR A 274 -31.37 -12.10 -1.96
#